data_AF-A0A964PKW3-F1
#
_entry.id   AF-A0A964PKW3-F1
#
_cell.length_a   1.000
_cell.length_b   1.000
_cell.length_c   1.000
_cell.angle_alpha   90.00
_cell.angle_beta   90.00
_cell.angle_gamma   90.00
#
_symmetry.space_group_name_H-M   'P 1'
#
loop_
_entity.id
_entity.type
_entity.pdbx_description
1 polymer ?
#
loop_
_entity_poly.entity_id
_entity_poly.type
_entity_poly.pdbx_seq_one_letter_code
_entity_poly.pdbx_strand_id
1 'polypeptide(L)'
;MLKSFKVSLLGCLMLLVDGCSNNPVAYNPLDDFEQLDPTTIFALPEAVPSSNYTPEQLQRSRYMVGLLGCGSCHTDCALAGAANQSRLLAGSGTGIAYTSPFVDTFPGIVYPPNLTPDMETGLGSWTMNRLVQMIRVGTSDHSSRSIPVMPWPAFVSITEEDAFAIAAYLKSLTPVRHQVPANVSRGQRASAPFVHFGVYQSR
;
A
#
# COMPACT_ATOMS: atom_id res chain seq x y z
N MET A 1 32.46 65.20 59.38
CA MET A 1 33.24 65.67 58.22
C MET A 1 34.05 64.47 57.72
N LEU A 2 33.85 64.06 56.45
CA LEU A 2 34.57 63.02 55.68
C LEU A 2 34.45 61.56 56.16
N LYS A 3 34.39 60.52 55.32
CA LYS A 3 34.06 60.30 53.89
C LYS A 3 33.90 58.77 53.80
N SER A 4 32.85 58.28 53.12
CA SER A 4 32.64 56.85 52.85
C SER A 4 33.81 56.24 52.08
N PHE A 5 34.36 55.13 52.57
CA PHE A 5 35.24 54.24 51.82
C PHE A 5 34.38 53.27 51.00
N LYS A 6 34.39 53.43 49.67
CA LYS A 6 33.86 52.43 48.74
C LYS A 6 34.92 51.34 48.57
N VAL A 7 34.62 50.14 49.06
CA VAL A 7 35.36 48.92 48.69
C VAL A 7 34.92 48.55 47.28
N SER A 8 35.85 48.64 46.33
CA SER A 8 35.67 48.18 44.96
C SER A 8 35.80 46.65 44.97
N LEU A 9 34.67 45.95 45.08
CA LEU A 9 34.60 44.53 44.81
C LEU A 9 34.73 44.35 43.29
N LEU A 10 35.92 43.97 42.85
CA LEU A 10 36.21 43.61 41.47
C LEU A 10 35.41 42.33 41.18
N GLY A 11 34.22 42.49 40.62
CA GLY A 11 33.37 41.38 40.18
C GLY A 11 34.10 40.59 39.12
N CYS A 12 34.52 39.38 39.46
CA CYS A 12 34.93 38.39 38.49
C CYS A 12 33.67 38.03 37.70
N LEU A 13 33.49 38.69 36.55
CA LEU A 13 32.47 38.34 35.57
C LEU A 13 32.91 37.00 34.98
N MET A 14 32.49 35.90 35.62
CA MET A 14 32.44 34.61 34.96
C MET A 14 31.50 34.78 33.77
N LEU A 15 32.09 35.01 32.60
CA LEU A 15 31.43 34.79 31.33
C LEU A 15 31.11 33.30 31.30
N LEU A 16 29.87 32.96 31.70
CA LEU A 16 29.23 31.74 31.27
C LEU A 16 29.22 31.83 29.74
N VAL A 17 30.17 31.17 29.11
CA VAL A 17 30.01 30.69 27.74
C VAL A 17 28.88 29.68 27.80
N ASP A 18 27.64 30.19 27.75
CA ASP A 18 26.49 29.42 27.31
C ASP A 18 26.85 28.97 25.90
N GLY A 19 27.46 27.79 25.82
CA GLY A 19 27.74 27.14 24.57
C GLY A 19 26.44 27.09 23.78
N CYS A 20 26.48 27.64 22.57
CA CYS A 20 25.42 27.53 21.57
C CYS A 20 25.20 26.04 21.22
N SER A 21 24.63 25.27 22.13
CA SER A 21 24.08 23.94 21.87
C SER A 21 22.55 24.00 21.91
N ASN A 22 21.98 25.10 21.41
CA ASN A 22 20.65 25.05 20.83
C ASN A 22 20.77 24.24 19.54
N ASN A 23 20.87 22.92 19.66
CA ASN A 23 20.51 22.04 18.56
C ASN A 23 18.98 22.06 18.55
N PRO A 24 18.30 22.83 17.67
CA PRO A 24 16.90 22.56 17.45
C PRO A 24 16.84 21.09 17.04
N VAL A 25 16.04 20.29 17.75
CA VAL A 25 15.74 18.92 17.33
C VAL A 25 15.33 19.04 15.86
N ALA A 26 16.19 18.53 14.97
CA ALA A 26 15.97 18.68 13.54
C ALA A 26 14.62 18.04 13.23
N TYR A 27 13.69 18.82 12.66
CA TYR A 27 12.37 18.32 12.29
C TYR A 27 12.54 17.07 11.42
N ASN A 28 12.09 15.92 11.92
CA ASN A 28 12.04 14.69 11.17
C ASN A 28 10.63 14.57 10.56
N PRO A 29 10.48 14.68 9.23
CA PRO A 29 9.17 14.61 8.59
C PRO A 29 8.50 13.23 8.71
N LEU A 30 9.20 12.24 9.28
CA LEU A 30 8.64 10.92 9.60
C LEU A 30 7.96 10.85 10.97
N ASP A 31 8.12 11.85 11.84
CA ASP A 31 7.52 11.84 13.18
C ASP A 31 5.98 11.89 13.15
N ASP A 32 5.40 12.36 12.04
CA ASP A 32 3.95 12.36 11.78
C ASP A 32 3.42 11.00 11.26
N PHE A 33 4.31 10.01 11.06
CA PHE A 33 3.97 8.70 10.49
C PHE A 33 4.30 7.56 11.46
N GLU A 34 3.35 6.64 11.61
CA GLU A 34 3.60 5.35 12.24
C GLU A 34 4.17 4.39 11.20
N GLN A 35 5.34 3.81 11.47
CA GLN A 35 5.88 2.74 10.64
C GLN A 35 5.09 1.45 10.91
N LEU A 36 4.49 0.91 9.85
CA LEU A 36 3.81 -0.38 9.87
C LEU A 36 4.64 -1.43 9.15
N ASP A 37 4.64 -2.65 9.67
CA ASP A 37 5.23 -3.81 9.01
C ASP A 37 4.15 -4.58 8.25
N PRO A 38 4.05 -4.45 6.91
CA PRO A 38 2.99 -5.10 6.15
C PRO A 38 3.16 -6.63 6.17
N THR A 39 2.04 -7.35 6.16
CA THR A 39 2.07 -8.81 6.06
C THR A 39 2.31 -9.22 4.61
N THR A 40 3.38 -9.96 4.36
CA THR A 40 3.59 -10.64 3.08
C THR A 40 2.72 -11.89 3.02
N ILE A 41 1.85 -11.98 2.01
CA ILE A 41 0.92 -13.11 1.82
C ILE A 41 1.35 -13.93 0.61
N PHE A 42 2.04 -15.04 0.88
CA PHE A 42 2.44 -16.02 -0.14
C PHE A 42 1.51 -17.24 -0.18
N ALA A 43 1.02 -17.68 0.98
CA ALA A 43 0.07 -18.77 1.09
C ALA A 43 -1.34 -18.25 0.77
N LEU A 44 -1.85 -18.64 -0.40
CA LEU A 44 -3.17 -18.22 -0.89
C LEU A 44 -4.21 -19.32 -0.72
N PRO A 45 -5.51 -19.03 -0.81
CA PRO A 45 -6.56 -20.05 -0.67
C PRO A 45 -6.42 -21.16 -1.72
N GLU A 46 -6.89 -22.36 -1.38
CA GLU A 46 -7.03 -23.42 -2.36
C GLU A 46 -8.07 -23.04 -3.41
N ALA A 47 -7.83 -23.46 -4.66
CA ALA A 47 -8.81 -23.34 -5.72
C ALA A 47 -9.98 -24.30 -5.47
N VAL A 48 -11.20 -23.90 -5.83
CA VAL A 48 -12.33 -24.81 -5.89
C VAL A 48 -12.13 -25.73 -7.12
N PRO A 49 -12.33 -27.06 -6.98
CA PRO A 49 -12.22 -27.99 -8.10
C PRO A 49 -13.06 -27.55 -9.31
N SER A 50 -12.45 -27.63 -10.49
CA SER A 50 -13.05 -27.20 -11.76
C SER A 50 -12.99 -28.31 -12.78
N SER A 51 -13.99 -28.42 -13.65
CA SER A 51 -13.94 -29.30 -14.83
C SER A 51 -13.08 -28.73 -15.96
N ASN A 52 -12.76 -27.44 -15.91
CA ASN A 52 -12.06 -26.73 -16.98
C ASN A 52 -10.53 -26.73 -16.80
N TYR A 53 -10.05 -27.00 -15.59
CA TYR A 53 -8.62 -26.95 -15.24
C TYR A 53 -8.27 -28.10 -14.30
N THR A 54 -7.08 -28.69 -14.48
CA THR A 54 -6.60 -29.74 -13.58
C THR A 54 -6.13 -29.14 -12.24
N PRO A 55 -6.09 -29.94 -11.16
CA PRO A 55 -5.54 -29.50 -9.88
C PRO A 55 -4.10 -28.95 -10.00
N GLU A 56 -3.27 -29.56 -10.84
CA GLU A 56 -1.87 -29.15 -11.04
C GLU A 56 -1.78 -27.78 -11.74
N GLN A 57 -2.63 -27.53 -12.73
CA GLN A 57 -2.71 -26.23 -13.40
C GLN A 57 -3.11 -25.12 -12.41
N LEU A 58 -4.11 -25.38 -11.57
CA LEU A 58 -4.56 -24.43 -10.55
C LEU A 58 -3.51 -24.22 -9.46
N GLN A 59 -2.77 -25.27 -9.07
CA GLN A 59 -1.70 -25.16 -8.09
C GLN A 59 -0.50 -24.35 -8.61
N ARG A 60 -0.09 -24.55 -9.88
CA ARG A 60 0.93 -23.70 -10.51
C ARG A 60 0.48 -22.24 -10.56
N SER A 61 -0.78 -22.01 -10.93
CA SER A 61 -1.36 -20.67 -11.02
C SER A 61 -1.40 -19.98 -9.66
N ARG A 62 -1.82 -20.70 -8.61
CA ARG A 62 -1.78 -20.25 -7.21
C ARG A 62 -0.37 -19.84 -6.79
N TYR A 63 0.64 -20.65 -7.11
CA TYR A 63 2.03 -20.32 -6.84
C TYR A 63 2.45 -19.00 -7.51
N MET A 64 2.06 -18.79 -8.77
CA MET A 64 2.34 -17.54 -9.46
C MET A 64 1.65 -16.34 -8.81
N VAL A 65 0.39 -16.45 -8.40
CA VAL A 65 -0.33 -15.37 -7.70
C VAL A 65 0.36 -15.03 -6.37
N GLY A 66 0.87 -16.03 -5.66
CA GLY A 66 1.66 -15.84 -4.44
C GLY A 66 2.99 -15.15 -4.72
N LEU A 67 3.71 -15.60 -5.74
CA LEU A 67 5.00 -15.04 -6.17
C LEU A 67 4.90 -13.59 -6.63
N LEU A 68 3.83 -13.25 -7.35
CA LEU A 68 3.56 -11.88 -7.81
C LEU A 68 3.02 -10.97 -6.70
N GLY A 69 2.84 -11.49 -5.48
CA GLY A 69 2.50 -10.71 -4.29
C GLY A 69 1.08 -10.16 -4.29
N CYS A 70 0.15 -10.73 -5.08
CA CYS A 70 -1.22 -10.22 -5.16
C CYS A 70 -1.89 -10.18 -3.77
N GLY A 71 -1.61 -11.18 -2.93
CA GLY A 71 -2.15 -11.26 -1.58
C GLY A 71 -1.72 -10.12 -0.65
N SER A 72 -0.56 -9.51 -0.87
CA SER A 72 -0.04 -8.45 0.02
C SER A 72 -0.82 -7.14 -0.09
N CYS A 73 -1.44 -6.87 -1.24
CA CYS A 73 -2.31 -5.70 -1.44
C CYS A 73 -3.79 -6.06 -1.43
N HIS A 74 -4.17 -7.22 -1.99
CA HIS A 74 -5.57 -7.61 -2.14
C HIS A 74 -6.09 -8.46 -0.98
N THR A 75 -5.43 -8.43 0.19
CA THR A 75 -5.96 -9.04 1.42
C THR A 75 -6.22 -7.95 2.43
N ASP A 76 -7.40 -7.98 3.03
CA ASP A 76 -7.80 -6.97 3.99
C ASP A 76 -6.86 -6.93 5.20
N CYS A 77 -6.55 -5.73 5.67
CA CYS A 77 -5.60 -5.44 6.74
C CYS A 77 -4.14 -5.90 6.51
N ALA A 78 -3.79 -6.53 5.37
CA ALA A 78 -2.41 -6.97 5.11
C ALA A 78 -1.43 -5.80 5.03
N LEU A 79 -1.86 -4.68 4.43
CA LEU A 79 -1.08 -3.43 4.37
C LEU A 79 -0.77 -2.82 5.76
N ALA A 80 -1.53 -3.20 6.79
CA ALA A 80 -1.36 -2.74 8.16
C ALA A 80 -0.74 -3.81 9.08
N GLY A 81 -0.21 -4.90 8.52
CA GLY A 81 0.45 -5.96 9.29
C GLY A 81 -0.49 -6.95 9.98
N ALA A 82 -1.80 -6.81 9.79
CA ALA A 82 -2.83 -7.60 10.48
C ALA A 82 -3.73 -8.35 9.48
N ALA A 83 -3.14 -9.02 8.50
CA ALA A 83 -3.87 -9.66 7.40
C ALA A 83 -5.04 -10.55 7.86
N ASN A 84 -6.23 -10.27 7.33
CA ASN A 84 -7.42 -11.04 7.59
C ASN A 84 -7.44 -12.31 6.73
N GLN A 85 -7.16 -13.45 7.36
CA GLN A 85 -7.10 -14.76 6.69
C GLN A 85 -8.44 -15.20 6.07
N SER A 86 -9.57 -14.66 6.54
CA SER A 86 -10.89 -14.94 5.96
C SER A 86 -11.19 -14.08 4.72
N ARG A 87 -10.32 -13.12 4.40
CA ARG A 87 -10.45 -12.18 3.28
C ARG A 87 -9.23 -12.19 2.36
N LEU A 88 -8.53 -13.32 2.28
CA LEU A 88 -7.43 -13.51 1.34
C LEU A 88 -7.90 -13.25 -0.09
N LEU A 89 -7.19 -12.37 -0.81
CA LEU A 89 -7.53 -11.92 -2.16
C LEU A 89 -8.90 -11.22 -2.30
N ALA A 90 -9.60 -10.94 -1.20
CA ALA A 90 -10.91 -10.30 -1.21
C ALA A 90 -10.85 -8.76 -1.24
N GLY A 91 -9.70 -8.17 -1.55
CA GLY A 91 -9.47 -6.73 -1.55
C GLY A 91 -9.14 -6.19 -0.16
N SER A 92 -8.84 -4.89 -0.08
CA SER A 92 -8.41 -4.25 1.16
C SER A 92 -9.26 -3.02 1.48
N GLY A 93 -9.72 -2.95 2.74
CA GLY A 93 -10.35 -1.76 3.31
C GLY A 93 -9.35 -0.63 3.60
N THR A 94 -8.05 -0.94 3.62
CA THR A 94 -6.96 0.02 3.71
C THR A 94 -6.48 0.38 2.30
N GLY A 95 -6.48 1.67 1.98
CA GLY A 95 -6.03 2.19 0.70
C GLY A 95 -4.53 2.42 0.62
N ILE A 96 -4.05 2.77 -0.57
CA ILE A 96 -2.67 3.12 -0.85
C ILE A 96 -2.65 4.52 -1.46
N ALA A 97 -1.96 5.44 -0.79
CA ALA A 97 -1.69 6.76 -1.32
C ALA A 97 -0.63 6.67 -2.43
N TYR A 98 -0.95 7.20 -3.62
CA TYR A 98 -0.03 7.22 -4.78
C TYR A 98 0.62 8.58 -5.01
N THR A 99 0.47 9.50 -4.06
CA THR A 99 1.12 10.81 -4.07
C THR A 99 1.86 11.07 -2.77
N SER A 100 2.85 11.96 -2.84
CA SER A 100 3.76 12.22 -1.73
C SER A 100 3.03 12.93 -0.59
N PRO A 101 3.16 12.45 0.66
CA PRO A 101 2.62 13.17 1.82
C PRO A 101 3.31 14.52 2.04
N PHE A 102 4.52 14.71 1.49
CA PHE A 102 5.29 15.95 1.64
C PHE A 102 4.89 17.05 0.64
N VAL A 103 3.97 16.75 -0.29
CA VAL A 103 3.53 17.67 -1.33
C VAL A 103 2.01 17.84 -1.32
N ASP A 104 1.27 16.77 -1.08
CA ASP A 104 -0.19 16.77 -1.16
C ASP A 104 -0.81 16.61 0.24
N THR A 105 -1.44 17.66 0.78
CA THR A 105 -2.20 17.60 2.04
C THR A 105 -3.30 16.54 2.01
N PHE A 106 -3.89 16.32 0.83
CA PHE A 106 -4.86 15.26 0.59
C PHE A 106 -4.38 14.42 -0.60
N PRO A 107 -3.74 13.26 -0.34
CA PRO A 107 -3.19 12.43 -1.40
C PRO A 107 -4.29 11.77 -2.23
N GLY A 108 -3.94 11.37 -3.45
CA GLY A 108 -4.78 10.46 -4.21
C GLY A 108 -4.65 9.04 -3.64
N ILE A 109 -5.77 8.32 -3.48
CA ILE A 109 -5.79 7.01 -2.83
C ILE A 109 -6.52 6.00 -3.69
N VAL A 110 -5.93 4.81 -3.80
CA VAL A 110 -6.58 3.65 -4.40
C VAL A 110 -6.80 2.54 -3.39
N TYR A 111 -7.94 1.88 -3.46
CA TYR A 111 -8.25 0.71 -2.63
C TYR A 111 -8.10 -0.56 -3.48
N PRO A 112 -7.25 -1.52 -3.08
CA PRO A 112 -7.10 -2.78 -3.80
C PRO A 112 -8.44 -3.52 -3.90
N PRO A 113 -8.96 -3.78 -5.11
CA PRO A 113 -10.27 -4.41 -5.30
C PRO A 113 -10.29 -5.87 -4.88
N ASN A 114 -11.49 -6.42 -4.72
CA ASN A 114 -11.71 -7.83 -4.49
C ASN A 114 -11.41 -8.67 -5.74
N LEU A 115 -10.48 -9.62 -5.62
CA LEU A 115 -10.04 -10.51 -6.71
C LEU A 115 -10.77 -11.87 -6.71
N THR A 116 -11.64 -12.14 -5.74
CA THR A 116 -12.45 -13.36 -5.74
C THR A 116 -13.55 -13.28 -6.81
N PRO A 117 -14.16 -14.41 -7.23
CA PRO A 117 -15.20 -14.40 -8.26
C PRO A 117 -16.57 -13.98 -7.72
N ASP A 118 -16.62 -13.20 -6.63
CA ASP A 118 -17.85 -12.60 -6.14
C ASP A 118 -18.48 -11.72 -7.23
N MET A 119 -19.80 -11.86 -7.40
CA MET A 119 -20.53 -11.24 -8.52
C MET A 119 -20.78 -9.75 -8.33
N GLU A 120 -20.89 -9.29 -7.09
CA GLU A 120 -21.24 -7.90 -6.76
C GLU A 120 -19.99 -7.05 -6.53
N THR A 121 -19.04 -7.58 -5.77
CA THR A 121 -17.90 -6.83 -5.24
C THR A 121 -16.58 -7.24 -5.87
N GLY A 122 -16.52 -8.41 -6.53
CA GLY A 122 -15.31 -9.00 -7.08
C GLY A 122 -15.30 -9.13 -8.60
N LEU A 123 -14.59 -10.16 -9.07
CA LEU A 123 -14.34 -10.40 -10.48
C LEU A 123 -15.42 -11.24 -11.16
N GLY A 124 -16.49 -11.64 -10.48
CA GLY A 124 -17.47 -12.61 -10.99
C GLY A 124 -18.03 -12.24 -12.37
N SER A 125 -18.34 -10.96 -12.59
CA SER A 125 -18.85 -10.41 -13.86
C SER A 125 -17.79 -10.15 -14.93
N TRP A 126 -16.50 -10.25 -14.62
CA TRP A 126 -15.42 -9.93 -15.55
C TRP A 126 -15.16 -11.08 -16.51
N THR A 127 -14.92 -10.76 -17.79
CA THR A 127 -14.49 -11.75 -18.77
C THR A 127 -13.02 -12.11 -18.57
N MET A 128 -12.60 -13.30 -19.02
CA MET A 128 -11.20 -13.73 -18.95
C MET A 128 -10.26 -12.75 -19.67
N ASN A 129 -10.64 -12.30 -20.88
CA ASN A 129 -9.83 -11.33 -21.64
C ASN A 129 -9.66 -10.00 -20.88
N ARG A 130 -10.72 -9.54 -20.20
CA ARG A 130 -10.65 -8.31 -19.39
C ARG A 130 -9.67 -8.47 -18.22
N LEU A 131 -9.65 -9.63 -17.58
CA LEU A 131 -8.70 -9.93 -16.50
C LEU A 131 -7.27 -9.99 -17.02
N VAL A 132 -7.04 -10.69 -18.13
CA VAL A 132 -5.72 -10.81 -18.75
C VAL A 132 -5.18 -9.44 -19.16
N GLN A 133 -6.02 -8.58 -19.76
CA GLN A 133 -5.63 -7.20 -20.09
C GLN A 133 -5.31 -6.38 -18.84
N MET A 134 -6.13 -6.48 -17.79
CA MET A 134 -5.87 -5.76 -16.55
C MET A 134 -4.55 -6.18 -15.90
N ILE A 135 -4.24 -7.48 -15.87
CA ILE A 135 -2.99 -8.00 -15.29
C ILE A 135 -1.78 -7.49 -16.06
N ARG A 136 -1.81 -7.55 -17.40
CA ARG A 136 -0.65 -7.27 -18.24
C ARG A 136 -0.44 -5.79 -18.54
N VAL A 137 -1.52 -5.00 -18.62
CA VAL A 137 -1.49 -3.62 -19.12
C VAL A 137 -1.97 -2.63 -18.05
N GLY A 138 -2.49 -3.10 -16.92
CA GLY A 138 -2.98 -2.24 -15.85
C GLY A 138 -4.23 -1.45 -16.20
N THR A 139 -4.95 -1.88 -17.25
CA THR A 139 -6.22 -1.29 -17.67
C THR A 139 -7.18 -2.35 -18.18
N SER A 140 -8.49 -2.14 -17.97
CA SER A 140 -9.54 -2.96 -18.57
C SER A 140 -10.16 -2.39 -19.85
N ASP A 141 -9.80 -1.16 -20.21
CA ASP A 141 -10.24 -0.48 -21.44
C ASP A 141 -9.17 0.49 -21.94
N HIS A 142 -9.24 0.94 -23.20
CA HIS A 142 -8.24 1.85 -23.74
C HIS A 142 -8.40 3.31 -23.25
N SER A 143 -9.42 3.59 -22.43
CA SER A 143 -9.81 4.94 -22.01
C SER A 143 -9.56 5.26 -20.54
N SER A 144 -9.35 4.27 -19.67
CA SER A 144 -9.06 4.49 -18.26
C SER A 144 -7.56 4.69 -18.03
N ARG A 145 -7.23 5.61 -17.12
CA ARG A 145 -5.86 5.77 -16.62
C ARG A 145 -5.43 4.45 -15.98
N SER A 146 -4.23 4.00 -16.30
CA SER A 146 -3.59 2.81 -15.71
C SER A 146 -3.69 2.82 -14.18
N ILE A 147 -3.84 1.65 -13.55
CA ILE A 147 -3.83 1.53 -12.09
C ILE A 147 -2.50 2.11 -11.56
N PRO A 148 -2.52 3.19 -10.76
CA PRO A 148 -1.30 3.93 -10.42
C PRO A 148 -0.38 3.20 -9.45
N VAL A 149 -0.88 2.17 -8.74
CA VAL A 149 -0.15 1.47 -7.68
C VAL A 149 0.15 0.01 -8.03
N MET A 150 -0.70 -0.66 -8.81
CA MET A 150 -0.46 -2.05 -9.19
C MET A 150 0.77 -2.12 -10.11
N PRO A 151 1.74 -3.02 -9.85
CA PRO A 151 2.99 -3.09 -10.60
C PRO A 151 2.83 -3.77 -11.98
N TRP A 152 1.78 -3.42 -12.72
CA TRP A 152 1.51 -3.95 -14.06
C TRP A 152 2.69 -3.79 -15.05
N PRO A 153 3.55 -2.75 -15.01
CA PRO A 153 4.70 -2.69 -15.91
C PRO A 153 5.71 -3.82 -15.66
N ALA A 154 5.75 -4.38 -14.45
CA ALA A 154 6.54 -5.58 -14.16
C ALA A 154 5.85 -6.86 -14.64
N PHE A 155 4.53 -6.83 -14.83
CA PHE A 155 3.72 -7.96 -15.29
C PHE A 155 3.53 -7.99 -16.81
N VAL A 156 3.83 -6.91 -17.52
CA VAL A 156 3.65 -6.83 -18.99
C VAL A 156 4.41 -7.92 -19.75
N SER A 157 5.52 -8.40 -19.18
CA SER A 157 6.39 -9.44 -19.74
C SER A 157 5.92 -10.87 -19.46
N ILE A 158 4.92 -11.08 -18.61
CA ILE A 158 4.36 -12.43 -18.43
C ILE A 158 3.69 -12.87 -19.72
N THR A 159 3.79 -14.17 -20.00
CA THR A 159 3.16 -14.75 -21.19
C THR A 159 1.64 -14.62 -21.10
N GLU A 160 0.97 -14.60 -22.24
CA GLU A 160 -0.49 -14.59 -22.28
C GLU A 160 -1.07 -15.83 -21.58
N GLU A 161 -0.45 -16.99 -21.79
CA GLU A 161 -0.80 -18.25 -21.12
C GLU A 161 -0.73 -18.12 -19.59
N ASP A 162 0.36 -17.56 -19.07
CA ASP A 162 0.54 -17.31 -17.64
C ASP A 162 -0.50 -16.33 -17.07
N ALA A 163 -0.84 -15.28 -17.82
CA ALA A 163 -1.90 -14.35 -17.42
C ALA A 163 -3.28 -15.02 -17.40
N PHE A 164 -3.58 -15.88 -18.36
CA PHE A 164 -4.80 -16.69 -18.37
C PHE A 164 -4.83 -17.67 -17.19
N ALA A 165 -3.70 -18.29 -16.86
CA ALA A 165 -3.57 -19.19 -15.72
C ALA A 165 -3.86 -18.46 -14.39
N ILE A 166 -3.28 -17.27 -14.20
CA ILE A 166 -3.58 -16.40 -13.05
C ILE A 166 -5.08 -16.07 -12.99
N ALA A 167 -5.66 -15.61 -14.10
CA ALA A 167 -7.08 -15.27 -14.17
C ALA A 167 -7.98 -16.48 -13.87
N ALA A 168 -7.61 -17.68 -14.35
CA ALA A 168 -8.32 -18.92 -14.11
C ALA A 168 -8.30 -19.29 -12.62
N TYR A 169 -7.14 -19.18 -11.97
CA TYR A 169 -7.03 -19.37 -10.53
C TYR A 169 -7.91 -18.39 -9.75
N LEU A 170 -7.84 -17.08 -10.05
CA LEU A 170 -8.69 -16.08 -9.38
C LEU A 170 -10.18 -16.40 -9.53
N LYS A 171 -10.60 -16.84 -10.73
CA LYS A 171 -11.97 -17.26 -11.01
C LYS A 171 -12.39 -18.57 -10.35
N SER A 172 -11.44 -19.39 -9.90
CA SER A 172 -11.70 -20.66 -9.22
C SER A 172 -11.85 -20.52 -7.70
N LEU A 173 -11.57 -19.34 -7.12
CA LEU A 173 -11.64 -19.16 -5.68
C LEU A 173 -13.08 -19.25 -5.16
N THR A 174 -13.22 -19.55 -3.87
CA THR A 174 -14.52 -19.35 -3.20
C THR A 174 -14.86 -17.85 -3.24
N PRO A 175 -16.06 -17.47 -3.69
CA PRO A 175 -16.49 -16.07 -3.67
C PRO A 175 -16.50 -15.52 -2.24
N VAL A 176 -15.91 -14.34 -2.04
CA VAL A 176 -15.98 -13.61 -0.77
C VAL A 176 -16.57 -12.25 -1.04
N ARG A 177 -17.74 -11.95 -0.49
CA ARG A 177 -18.35 -10.63 -0.62
C ARG A 177 -17.61 -9.63 0.26
N HIS A 178 -16.96 -8.65 -0.35
CA HIS A 178 -16.23 -7.60 0.35
C HIS A 178 -16.17 -6.32 -0.50
N GLN A 179 -17.02 -5.35 -0.14
CA GLN A 179 -17.04 -4.06 -0.79
C GLN A 179 -15.93 -3.18 -0.22
N VAL A 180 -14.90 -2.91 -1.03
CA VAL A 180 -13.85 -1.95 -0.66
C VAL A 180 -14.32 -0.51 -0.89
N PRO A 181 -13.74 0.47 -0.17
CA PRO A 181 -14.03 1.88 -0.40
C PRO A 181 -13.72 2.31 -1.84
N ALA A 182 -14.37 3.39 -2.29
CA ALA A 182 -14.07 3.98 -3.59
C ALA A 182 -12.72 4.71 -3.57
N ASN A 183 -12.04 4.71 -4.71
CA ASN A 183 -10.81 5.49 -4.90
C ASN A 183 -11.07 6.98 -4.68
N VAL A 184 -10.09 7.67 -4.10
CA VAL A 184 -10.18 9.09 -3.76
C VAL A 184 -9.23 9.87 -4.66
N SER A 185 -9.73 10.92 -5.30
CA SER A 185 -8.90 11.77 -6.15
C SER A 185 -7.97 12.66 -5.32
N ARG A 186 -6.83 13.03 -5.87
CA ARG A 186 -5.92 14.02 -5.25
C ARG A 186 -6.69 15.29 -4.87
N GLY A 187 -6.39 15.85 -3.70
CA GLY A 187 -7.06 17.03 -3.15
C GLY A 187 -8.36 16.73 -2.40
N GLN A 188 -8.84 15.48 -2.40
CA GLN A 188 -10.02 15.07 -1.64
C GLN A 188 -9.65 14.27 -0.40
N ARG A 189 -10.38 14.51 0.70
CA ARG A 189 -10.16 13.80 1.96
C ARG A 189 -10.74 12.38 1.89
N ALA A 190 -9.92 11.39 2.23
CA ALA A 190 -10.38 10.01 2.41
C ALA A 190 -11.19 9.85 3.69
N SER A 191 -12.25 9.04 3.64
CA SER A 191 -13.03 8.63 4.82
C SER A 191 -12.58 7.29 5.41
N ALA A 192 -11.82 6.50 4.66
CA ALA A 192 -11.31 5.19 5.08
C ALA A 192 -9.78 5.22 5.25
N PRO A 193 -9.21 4.30 6.05
CA PRO A 193 -7.77 4.22 6.28
C PRO A 193 -6.96 4.03 5.00
N PHE A 194 -5.71 4.51 4.99
CA PHE A 194 -4.77 4.29 3.90
C PHE A 194 -3.32 4.36 4.42
N VAL A 195 -2.40 3.78 3.66
CA VAL A 195 -0.95 3.82 3.92
C VAL A 195 -0.21 4.58 2.82
N HIS A 196 0.98 5.07 3.13
CA HIS A 196 1.92 5.62 2.16
C HIS A 196 3.05 4.62 1.88
N PHE A 197 3.40 4.43 0.60
CA PHE A 197 4.64 3.78 0.21
C PHE A 197 5.61 4.81 -0.36
N GLY A 198 6.88 4.74 0.03
CA GLY A 198 7.89 5.65 -0.49
C GLY A 198 9.30 5.17 -0.19
N VAL A 199 10.20 5.40 -1.14
CA VAL A 199 11.64 5.34 -0.94
C VAL A 199 12.12 6.79 -0.94
N TYR A 200 12.57 7.27 0.20
CA TYR A 200 13.02 8.65 0.37
C TYR A 200 14.54 8.66 0.48
N GLN A 201 15.21 9.42 -0.41
CA GLN A 201 16.64 9.66 -0.33
C GLN A 201 16.88 11.07 0.24
N SER A 202 17.72 11.19 1.27
CA SER A 202 18.22 12.48 1.73
C SER A 202 19.04 13.16 0.63
N ARG A 203 18.91 14.49 0.49
CA ARG A 203 19.78 15.27 -0.40
C ARG A 203 21.17 15.44 0.18
#